data_AF-A0A1F6Y4P2-F1
#
_entry.id   AF-A0A1F6Y4P2-F1
#
_cell.length_a   1.000
_cell.length_b   1.000
_cell.length_c   1.000
_cell.angle_alpha   90.00
_cell.angle_beta   90.00
_cell.angle_gamma   90.00
#
_symmetry.space_group_name_H-M   'P 1'
#
loop_
_entity.id
_entity.type
_entity.pdbx_description
1 polymer ?
#
loop_
_entity_poly.entity_id
_entity_poly.type
_entity_poly.pdbx_seq_one_letter_code
_entity_poly.pdbx_strand_id
1 'polypeptide(L)' 'MGRVASAILYFMKNHWSVDTKELEKDPEGFAVWKLEQWVNWGIGTTKARRTDLIKYWDKLDIDEWKRKALSLALF' A
#
# COMPACT_ATOMS: atom_id res chain seq x y z
N MET A 1 -18.82 -20.68 -8.17
CA MET A 1 -17.87 -19.60 -8.54
C MET A 1 -17.00 -19.28 -7.35
N GLY A 2 -15.78 -19.81 -7.28
CA GLY A 2 -14.87 -19.54 -6.18
C GLY A 2 -13.45 -19.78 -6.67
N ARG A 3 -12.70 -18.68 -6.84
CA ARG A 3 -11.23 -18.63 -7.03
C ARG A 3 -10.67 -17.25 -7.42
N VAL A 4 -11.46 -16.17 -7.48
CA VAL A 4 -10.94 -14.85 -7.87
C VAL A 4 -10.37 -14.05 -6.69
N ALA A 5 -11.00 -14.13 -5.50
CA ALA A 5 -10.52 -13.42 -4.31
C ALA A 5 -9.18 -13.94 -3.74
N SER A 6 -8.86 -15.22 -3.99
CA SER A 6 -7.67 -15.87 -3.40
C SER A 6 -6.38 -15.59 -4.19
N ALA A 7 -6.47 -15.15 -5.44
CA ALA A 7 -5.29 -14.86 -6.27
C ALA A 7 -4.77 -13.43 -6.07
N ILE A 8 -5.68 -12.47 -5.83
CA ILE A 8 -5.32 -11.05 -5.61
C ILE A 8 -4.51 -10.89 -4.32
N LEU A 9 -4.91 -11.58 -3.23
CA LEU A 9 -4.15 -11.56 -1.97
C LEU A 9 -2.75 -12.19 -2.08
N TYR A 10 -2.55 -13.16 -2.98
CA TYR A 10 -1.28 -13.88 -3.07
C TYR A 10 -0.24 -13.15 -3.95
N PHE A 11 -0.68 -12.29 -4.88
CA PHE A 11 0.19 -11.47 -5.72
C PHE A 11 0.75 -10.23 -5.00
N MET A 12 0.12 -9.78 -3.91
CA MET A 12 0.56 -8.64 -3.10
C MET A 12 1.96 -8.81 -2.47
N LYS A 13 2.50 -10.02 -2.42
CA LYS A 13 3.85 -10.25 -1.84
C LYS A 13 5.00 -9.74 -2.71
N ASN A 14 4.79 -9.47 -4.00
CA ASN A 14 5.86 -9.03 -4.91
C ASN A 14 5.65 -7.58 -5.34
N HIS A 15 6.11 -6.64 -4.50
CA HIS A 15 6.03 -5.20 -4.74
C HIS A 15 6.73 -4.72 -6.03
N TRP A 16 7.50 -5.57 -6.72
CA TRP A 16 8.33 -5.21 -7.87
C TRP A 16 7.72 -5.45 -9.25
N SER A 17 6.60 -6.18 -9.35
CA SER A 17 5.92 -6.39 -10.64
C SER A 17 4.43 -6.56 -10.41
N VAL A 18 3.74 -5.41 -10.40
CA VAL A 18 2.28 -5.34 -10.34
C VAL A 18 1.75 -4.75 -11.65
N ASP A 19 0.70 -5.34 -12.20
CA ASP A 19 -0.06 -4.71 -13.27
C ASP A 19 -0.93 -3.61 -12.66
N THR A 20 -0.43 -2.38 -12.70
CA THR A 20 -1.11 -1.24 -12.08
C THR A 20 -2.45 -0.96 -12.76
N LYS A 21 -2.66 -1.34 -14.03
CA LYS A 21 -3.94 -1.11 -14.73
C LYS A 21 -5.05 -1.99 -14.19
N GLU A 22 -4.74 -3.24 -13.83
CA GLU A 22 -5.69 -4.12 -13.16
C GLU A 22 -5.89 -3.70 -11.70
N LEU A 23 -4.81 -3.29 -11.01
CA LEU A 23 -4.90 -2.83 -9.63
C LEU A 23 -5.73 -1.55 -9.48
N GLU A 24 -5.69 -0.64 -10.45
CA GLU A 24 -6.50 0.58 -10.48
C GLU A 24 -8.02 0.31 -10.47
N LYS A 25 -8.47 -0.89 -10.85
CA LYS A 25 -9.88 -1.30 -10.77
C LYS A 25 -10.33 -1.53 -9.33
N ASP A 26 -9.40 -1.69 -8.39
CA ASP A 26 -9.63 -1.65 -6.94
C ASP A 26 -9.02 -0.35 -6.37
N PRO A 27 -9.81 0.73 -6.22
CA PRO A 27 -9.29 2.02 -5.78
C PRO A 27 -8.69 1.99 -4.38
N GLU A 28 -9.16 1.09 -3.51
CA GLU A 28 -8.64 0.95 -2.16
C GLU A 28 -7.31 0.19 -2.16
N GLY A 29 -7.26 -0.98 -2.79
CA GLY A 29 -6.03 -1.76 -2.94
C GLY A 29 -4.92 -0.97 -3.63
N PHE A 30 -5.28 -0.19 -4.66
CA PHE A 30 -4.31 0.69 -5.34
C PHE A 30 -3.81 1.83 -4.45
N ALA A 31 -4.66 2.39 -3.59
CA ALA A 31 -4.25 3.42 -2.65
C ALA A 31 -3.29 2.87 -1.58
N VAL A 32 -3.61 1.70 -1.01
CA VAL A 32 -2.76 1.00 -0.04
C VAL A 32 -1.41 0.68 -0.66
N TRP A 33 -1.39 0.03 -1.83
CA TRP A 33 -0.15 -0.33 -2.52
C TRP A 33 0.73 0.89 -2.81
N LYS A 34 0.16 2.01 -3.28
CA LYS A 34 0.93 3.25 -3.53
C LYS A 34 1.56 3.81 -2.26
N LEU A 35 0.82 3.79 -1.14
CA LEU A 35 1.35 4.27 0.14
C LEU A 35 2.47 3.35 0.64
N GLU A 36 2.34 2.04 0.48
CA GLU A 36 3.41 1.08 0.81
C GLU A 36 4.65 1.28 -0.06
N GLN A 37 4.50 1.49 -1.37
CA GLN A 37 5.62 1.81 -2.27
C GLN A 37 6.34 3.09 -1.83
N TRP A 38 5.58 4.11 -1.47
CA TRP A 38 6.14 5.39 -1.03
C TRP A 38 6.85 5.27 0.30
N VAL A 39 6.22 4.68 1.32
CA VAL A 39 6.79 4.57 2.67
C VAL A 39 7.97 3.61 2.70
N ASN A 40 7.84 2.43 2.10
CA ASN A 40 8.90 1.41 2.18
C ASN A 40 10.06 1.72 1.24
N TRP A 41 9.83 2.30 0.06
CA TRP A 41 10.87 2.37 -0.96
C TRP A 41 11.13 3.77 -1.49
N GLY A 42 10.36 4.77 -1.04
CA GLY A 42 10.43 6.13 -1.61
C GLY A 42 9.95 6.18 -3.07
N ILE A 43 9.20 5.17 -3.52
CA ILE A 43 8.71 5.09 -4.90
C ILE A 43 7.39 5.87 -4.99
N GLY A 44 7.39 6.90 -5.82
CA GLY A 44 6.22 7.71 -6.12
C GLY A 44 6.61 9.09 -6.66
N THR A 45 5.73 9.69 -7.44
CA THR A 45 5.95 11.03 -8.02
C THR A 45 5.38 12.15 -7.15
N THR A 46 4.52 11.81 -6.19
CA THR A 46 3.84 12.76 -5.29
C THR A 46 4.03 12.37 -3.84
N LYS A 47 4.04 13.36 -2.94
CA LYS A 47 4.09 13.12 -1.50
C LYS A 47 2.77 12.49 -1.03
N ALA A 48 2.87 11.48 -0.17
CA ALA A 48 1.72 10.90 0.50
C ALA A 48 1.01 11.96 1.37
N ARG A 49 -0.33 12.03 1.27
CA ARG A 49 -1.12 12.91 2.13
C ARG A 49 -1.25 12.27 3.51
N ARG A 50 -1.06 13.06 4.57
CA ARG A 50 -1.25 12.63 5.97
C ARG A 50 -2.60 11.95 6.19
N THR A 51 -3.67 12.49 5.60
CA THR A 51 -5.03 11.95 5.71
C THR A 51 -5.16 10.55 5.11
N ASP A 52 -4.46 10.26 4.02
CA ASP A 52 -4.51 8.93 3.39
C ASP A 52 -3.73 7.90 4.22
N LEU A 53 -2.57 8.30 4.76
CA LEU A 53 -1.77 7.47 5.67
C LEU A 53 -2.55 7.08 6.94
N ILE A 54 -3.28 8.05 7.53
CA ILE A 54 -4.13 7.78 8.70
C ILE A 54 -5.32 6.90 8.30
N LYS A 55 -6.00 7.21 7.19
CA LYS A 55 -7.17 6.45 6.71
C LYS A 55 -6.86 4.96 6.53
N TYR A 56 -5.69 4.64 5.96
CA TYR A 56 -5.31 3.27 5.65
C TYR A 56 -4.34 2.65 6.66
N TRP A 57 -4.05 3.31 7.78
CA TRP A 57 -3.00 2.92 8.72
C TRP A 57 -3.03 1.43 9.08
N ASP A 58 -4.20 0.89 9.41
CA ASP A 58 -4.38 -0.50 9.83
C ASP A 58 -4.28 -1.51 8.67
N LYS A 59 -4.28 -1.05 7.42
CA LYS A 59 -4.15 -1.87 6.20
C LYS A 59 -2.74 -1.87 5.60
N LEU A 60 -1.91 -0.91 5.97
CA LEU A 60 -0.57 -0.76 5.40
C LEU A 60 0.39 -1.84 5.92
N ASP A 61 1.05 -2.54 5.01
CA ASP A 61 2.21 -3.38 5.27
C ASP A 61 3.50 -2.56 5.11
N ILE A 62 4.00 -2.05 6.24
CA ILE A 62 5.18 -1.19 6.30
C ILE A 62 6.24 -1.89 7.14
N ASP A 63 7.49 -1.81 6.67
CA ASP A 63 8.66 -2.22 7.45
C ASP A 63 8.59 -1.68 8.89
N GLU A 64 8.85 -2.53 9.88
CA GLU A 64 8.58 -2.24 11.29
C GLU A 64 9.20 -0.92 11.76
N TRP A 65 10.45 -0.64 11.34
CA TRP A 65 11.16 0.56 11.77
C TRP A 65 10.60 1.82 11.10
N LYS A 66 10.22 1.71 9.83
CA LYS A 66 9.55 2.80 9.09
C LYS A 66 8.18 3.08 9.68
N ARG A 67 7.44 2.04 10.09
CA ARG A 67 6.13 2.20 10.73
C ARG A 67 6.26 2.93 12.07
N LYS A 68 7.25 2.55 12.91
CA LYS A 68 7.55 3.24 14.17
C LYS A 68 7.96 4.69 13.95
N ALA A 69 8.84 4.96 12.98
CA ALA A 69 9.25 6.33 12.67
C ALA A 69 8.07 7.17 12.16
N LEU A 70 7.24 6.60 11.28
CA LEU A 70 6.09 7.27 10.72
C LEU A 70 5.00 7.52 11.78
N SER A 71 4.80 6.60 12.74
CA SER A 71 3.82 6.81 13.80
C SER A 71 4.15 8.02 14.66
N LEU A 72 5.43 8.27 14.95
CA LEU A 72 5.87 9.46 15.72
C LEU A 72 5.56 10.79 15.01
N ALA A 73 5.40 10.78 13.68
CA ALA A 73 5.05 11.96 12.91
C ALA A 73 3.53 12.11 12.70
N LEU A 74 2.77 11.02 12.83
CA LEU A 74 1.34 10.98 12.58
C LEU A 74 0.50 11.12 13.85
N PHE A 75 0.99 10.64 15.00
CA PHE A 75 0.28 10.52 16.28
C PHE A 75 1.16 11.01 17.43
#